data_AF-A0A7Z0SEM9-F1
#
_entry.id   AF-A0A7Z0SEM9-F1
#
_cell.length_a   1.000
_cell.length_b   1.000
_cell.length_c   1.000
_cell.angle_alpha   90.00
_cell.angle_beta   90.00
_cell.angle_gamma   90.00
#
_symmetry.space_group_name_H-M   'P 1'
#
loop_
_entity.id
_entity.type
_entity.pdbx_description
1 polymer ?
#
loop_
_entity_poly.entity_id
_entity_poly.type
_entity_poly.pdbx_seq_one_letter_code
_entity_poly.pdbx_strand_id
1 'polypeptide(L)'
;MQSAFNQRLWGHENQFVIGSSYDLGRAAYSADTELGSLTDERGVDGSGILVNESRVRLDTTTNSFGIFFTEVFNVTEQLAVNVAGRYNHVEIDMQDRYGTELTGKHKFDRFNPAAGLTYAFMPEINFYGGYSESSRVPTPMELSCADPDDPCKLPNAFIADPPLDQVVAKSWEVGFRGHFANVLDGVVQWNLGYFNTTNHNDIIFQSAGTANSAGDNVGKTKRQGSS
;
A
#
# COMPACT_ATOMS: atom_id res chain seq x y z
N MET A 1 -11.85 16.66 0.64
CA MET A 1 -12.31 17.72 1.57
C MET A 1 -12.12 17.26 3.00
N GLN A 2 -11.92 18.17 3.96
CA GLN A 2 -11.77 17.82 5.38
C GLN A 2 -12.40 18.87 6.29
N SER A 3 -12.76 18.47 7.50
CA SER A 3 -13.30 19.34 8.56
C SER A 3 -12.72 18.91 9.90
N ALA A 4 -12.39 19.90 10.74
CA ALA A 4 -11.79 19.71 12.05
C ALA A 4 -12.65 20.35 13.15
N PHE A 5 -12.77 19.66 14.28
CA PHE A 5 -13.60 20.05 15.41
C PHE A 5 -12.78 19.91 16.70
N ASN A 6 -12.54 21.04 17.38
CA ASN A 6 -11.71 21.09 18.58
C ASN A 6 -12.56 21.36 19.84
N GLN A 7 -13.65 20.61 20.01
CA GLN A 7 -14.57 20.83 21.14
C GLN A 7 -14.05 20.16 22.41
N ARG A 8 -14.43 20.67 23.58
CA ARG A 8 -14.17 19.99 24.85
C ARG A 8 -15.24 18.93 25.11
N LEU A 9 -14.84 17.66 25.22
CA LEU A 9 -15.71 16.55 25.58
C LEU A 9 -15.45 16.17 27.04
N TRP A 10 -16.49 16.19 27.87
CA TRP A 10 -16.39 15.89 29.32
C TRP A 10 -15.34 16.71 30.08
N GLY A 11 -15.07 17.95 29.65
CA GLY A 11 -14.06 18.82 30.26
C GLY A 11 -12.63 18.59 29.75
N HIS A 12 -12.42 17.59 28.89
CA HIS A 12 -11.15 17.26 28.27
C HIS A 12 -11.02 17.86 26.87
N GLU A 13 -9.79 18.20 26.48
CA GLU A 13 -9.51 18.64 25.12
C GLU A 13 -9.65 17.46 24.16
N ASN A 14 -10.37 17.72 23.07
CA ASN A 14 -10.59 16.74 22.02
C ASN A 14 -10.38 17.39 20.65
N GLN A 15 -9.75 16.64 19.75
CA GLN A 15 -9.57 17.03 18.36
C GLN A 15 -10.08 15.94 17.44
N PHE A 16 -11.25 16.19 16.85
CA PHE A 16 -11.86 15.33 15.85
C PHE A 16 -11.62 15.89 14.45
N VAL A 17 -11.17 15.07 13.52
CA VAL A 17 -11.06 15.42 12.11
C VAL A 17 -11.74 14.34 11.29
N ILE A 18 -12.57 14.75 10.34
CA ILE A 18 -13.19 13.87 9.35
C ILE A 18 -13.00 14.45 7.97
N GLY A 19 -12.79 13.58 6.98
CA GLY A 19 -12.62 14.01 5.60
C GLY A 19 -12.93 12.91 4.61
N SER A 20 -12.95 13.32 3.35
CA SER A 20 -13.09 12.44 2.21
C SER A 20 -12.12 12.82 1.10
N SER A 21 -11.73 11.84 0.30
CA SER A 21 -10.96 12.05 -0.93
C SER A 21 -11.62 11.34 -2.10
N TYR A 22 -11.41 11.88 -3.29
CA TYR A 22 -11.81 11.26 -4.54
C TYR A 22 -10.69 11.48 -5.54
N ASP A 23 -10.25 10.39 -6.15
CA ASP A 23 -9.10 10.34 -7.05
C ASP A 23 -9.51 9.60 -8.33
N LEU A 24 -9.27 10.22 -9.48
CA LEU A 24 -9.50 9.64 -10.80
C LEU A 24 -8.16 9.48 -11.51
N GLY A 25 -7.79 8.23 -11.81
CA GLY A 25 -6.61 7.88 -12.59
C GLY A 25 -7.01 7.35 -13.96
N ARG A 26 -6.24 7.71 -14.99
CA ARG A 26 -6.32 7.08 -16.31
C ARG A 26 -4.92 6.69 -16.77
N ALA A 27 -4.78 5.49 -17.29
CA ALA A 27 -3.54 4.99 -17.86
C ALA A 27 -3.84 4.37 -19.22
N ALA A 28 -2.95 4.55 -20.19
CA ALA A 28 -3.00 3.88 -21.48
C ALA A 28 -1.65 3.19 -21.69
N TYR A 29 -1.70 1.91 -22.07
CA TYR A 29 -0.51 1.09 -22.30
C TYR A 29 -0.57 0.46 -23.69
N SER A 30 0.57 0.49 -24.39
CA SER A 30 0.72 -0.12 -25.70
C SER A 30 2.06 -0.84 -25.80
N ALA A 31 2.05 -2.11 -26.18
CA ALA A 31 3.24 -2.89 -26.43
C ALA A 31 3.12 -3.71 -27.72
N ASP A 32 4.23 -3.81 -28.44
CA ASP A 32 4.39 -4.64 -29.63
C ASP A 32 5.57 -5.58 -29.41
N THR A 33 5.41 -6.85 -29.79
CA THR A 33 6.47 -7.86 -29.68
C THR A 33 7.06 -8.12 -31.06
N GLU A 34 8.38 -8.08 -31.14
CA GLU A 34 9.14 -8.40 -32.36
C GLU A 34 9.95 -9.69 -32.13
N LEU A 35 9.96 -10.59 -33.12
CA LEU A 35 10.86 -11.73 -33.11
C LEU A 35 12.30 -11.25 -33.35
N GLY A 36 13.24 -11.77 -32.58
CA GLY A 36 14.66 -11.46 -32.75
C GLY A 36 15.55 -12.67 -32.49
N SER A 37 16.73 -12.66 -33.09
CA SER A 37 17.77 -13.66 -32.84
C SER A 37 18.80 -13.13 -31.85
N LEU A 38 19.28 -13.99 -30.95
CA LEU A 38 20.34 -13.65 -30.01
C LEU A 38 21.68 -13.53 -30.74
N THR A 39 22.44 -12.49 -30.42
CA THR A 39 23.81 -12.32 -30.93
C THR A 39 24.82 -12.92 -29.95
N ASP A 40 26.03 -13.20 -30.43
CA ASP A 40 27.13 -13.74 -29.62
C ASP A 40 27.55 -12.77 -28.48
N GLU A 41 27.19 -11.49 -28.60
CA GLU A 41 27.39 -10.44 -27.58
C GLU A 41 26.24 -10.36 -26.56
N ARG A 42 25.32 -11.34 -26.56
CA ARG A 42 24.07 -11.33 -25.78
C ARG A 42 23.15 -10.15 -26.11
N GLY A 43 23.27 -9.60 -27.31
CA GLY A 43 22.31 -8.66 -27.89
C GLY A 43 21.16 -9.39 -28.58
N VAL A 44 20.21 -8.61 -29.11
CA VAL A 44 19.09 -9.13 -29.90
C VAL A 44 19.05 -8.39 -31.23
N ASP A 45 19.19 -9.12 -32.34
CA ASP A 45 18.95 -8.60 -33.68
C ASP A 45 17.46 -8.78 -34.03
N GLY A 46 16.77 -7.66 -34.26
CA GLY A 46 15.35 -7.65 -34.64
C GLY A 46 15.14 -8.19 -36.05
N SER A 47 14.17 -9.11 -36.22
CA SER A 47 13.84 -9.69 -37.52
C SER A 47 12.91 -8.81 -38.36
N GLY A 48 12.35 -7.74 -37.80
CA GLY A 48 11.30 -6.92 -38.39
C GLY A 48 9.91 -7.59 -38.41
N ILE A 49 9.80 -8.82 -37.90
CA ILE A 49 8.55 -9.59 -37.86
C ILE A 49 7.88 -9.35 -36.51
N LEU A 50 6.75 -8.63 -36.54
CA LEU A 50 5.92 -8.39 -35.35
C LEU A 50 4.96 -9.55 -35.10
N VAL A 51 4.89 -10.00 -33.85
CA VAL A 51 3.95 -11.04 -33.42
C VAL A 51 2.62 -10.39 -33.08
N ASN A 52 1.66 -10.51 -33.98
CA ASN A 52 0.39 -9.80 -33.90
C ASN A 52 -0.48 -10.26 -32.72
N GLU A 53 -0.34 -11.52 -32.31
CA GLU A 53 -1.07 -12.15 -31.20
C GLU A 53 -0.55 -11.70 -29.82
N SER A 54 0.67 -11.16 -29.75
CA SER A 54 1.31 -10.64 -28.53
C SER A 54 1.17 -9.13 -28.37
N ARG A 55 0.47 -8.46 -29.29
CA ARG A 55 0.24 -7.02 -29.25
C ARG A 55 -0.75 -6.68 -28.13
N VAL A 56 -0.38 -5.73 -27.28
CA VAL A 56 -1.22 -5.26 -26.18
C VAL A 56 -1.59 -3.80 -26.40
N ARG A 57 -2.88 -3.46 -26.22
CA ARG A 57 -3.38 -2.09 -26.13
C ARG A 57 -4.41 -2.03 -25.01
N LEU A 58 -4.07 -1.45 -23.87
CA LEU A 58 -4.91 -1.46 -22.67
C LEU A 58 -5.13 -0.03 -22.17
N ASP A 59 -6.40 0.38 -22.12
CA ASP A 59 -6.81 1.59 -21.43
C ASP A 59 -7.35 1.21 -20.05
N THR A 60 -6.94 1.91 -19.01
CA THR A 60 -7.45 1.71 -17.66
C THR A 60 -7.94 3.01 -17.05
N THR A 61 -9.08 2.96 -16.40
CA THR A 61 -9.61 4.02 -15.55
C THR A 61 -9.74 3.51 -14.12
N THR A 62 -9.17 4.23 -13.16
CA THR A 62 -9.26 3.92 -11.73
C THR A 62 -10.00 5.05 -11.03
N ASN A 63 -11.10 4.71 -10.34
CA ASN A 63 -11.84 5.61 -9.47
C ASN A 63 -11.58 5.18 -8.03
N SER A 64 -11.07 6.07 -7.20
CA SER A 64 -10.82 5.81 -5.79
C SER A 64 -11.56 6.83 -4.94
N PHE A 65 -12.41 6.35 -4.05
CA PHE A 65 -13.09 7.15 -3.05
C PHE A 65 -12.64 6.73 -1.66
N GLY A 66 -12.35 7.71 -0.81
CA GLY A 66 -11.94 7.46 0.57
C GLY A 66 -12.70 8.33 1.55
N ILE A 67 -13.03 7.77 2.72
CA ILE A 67 -13.51 8.52 3.89
C ILE A 67 -12.58 8.19 5.04
N PHE A 68 -12.13 9.20 5.77
CA PHE A 68 -11.27 9.02 6.92
C PHE A 68 -11.72 9.86 8.10
N PHE A 69 -11.42 9.38 9.29
CA PHE A 69 -11.54 10.15 10.52
C PHE A 69 -10.34 9.90 11.42
N THR A 70 -10.07 10.86 12.29
CA THR A 70 -9.12 10.74 13.40
C THR A 70 -9.67 11.50 14.59
N GLU A 71 -9.53 10.92 15.76
CA GLU A 71 -9.91 11.47 17.05
C GLU A 71 -8.69 11.42 17.95
N VAL A 72 -8.38 12.54 18.60
CA VAL A 72 -7.38 12.61 19.67
C VAL A 72 -8.07 13.13 20.92
N PHE A 73 -8.17 12.27 21.92
CA PHE A 73 -8.85 12.54 23.18
C PHE A 73 -7.86 12.52 24.34
N ASN A 74 -7.73 13.66 25.03
CA ASN A 74 -6.86 13.80 26.19
C ASN A 74 -7.59 13.31 27.45
N VAL A 75 -7.50 12.00 27.74
CA VAL A 75 -8.11 11.36 28.91
C VAL A 75 -7.66 12.04 30.22
N THR A 76 -6.38 12.44 30.30
CA THR A 76 -5.84 13.26 31.40
C THR A 76 -4.82 14.24 30.83
N GLU A 77 -4.23 15.11 31.66
CA GLU A 77 -3.09 15.97 31.24
C GLU A 77 -1.86 15.15 30.81
N GLN A 78 -1.78 13.89 31.25
CA GLN A 78 -0.65 12.99 30.98
C GLN A 78 -1.00 11.90 29.97
N LEU A 79 -2.27 11.60 29.72
CA LEU A 79 -2.71 10.51 28.85
C LEU A 79 -3.54 11.03 27.68
N ALA A 80 -3.02 10.82 26.48
CA ALA A 80 -3.75 11.04 25.23
C ALA A 80 -4.02 9.70 24.54
N VAL A 81 -5.22 9.52 24.03
CA VAL A 81 -5.62 8.36 23.23
C VAL A 81 -6.00 8.85 21.84
N ASN A 82 -5.51 8.16 20.81
CA ASN A 82 -5.83 8.45 19.42
C ASN A 82 -6.54 7.27 18.77
N VAL A 83 -7.61 7.55 18.05
CA VAL A 83 -8.35 6.55 17.26
C VAL A 83 -8.56 7.10 15.88
N ALA A 84 -8.23 6.33 14.85
CA ALA A 84 -8.41 6.72 13.47
C ALA A 84 -8.91 5.56 12.62
N GLY A 85 -9.48 5.90 11.48
CA GLY A 85 -9.94 4.90 10.53
C GLY A 85 -10.08 5.50 9.15
N ARG A 86 -9.78 4.70 8.14
CA ARG A 86 -10.00 5.08 6.74
C ARG A 86 -10.70 3.97 5.97
N TYR A 87 -11.84 4.28 5.40
CA TYR A 87 -12.51 3.45 4.41
C TYR A 87 -12.04 3.86 3.01
N ASN A 88 -11.70 2.88 2.19
CA ASN A 88 -11.37 3.07 0.77
C ASN A 88 -12.28 2.18 -0.08
N HIS A 89 -12.82 2.75 -1.15
CA HIS A 89 -13.56 2.08 -2.20
C HIS A 89 -12.87 2.40 -3.53
N VAL A 90 -12.34 1.39 -4.21
CA VAL A 90 -11.61 1.55 -5.47
C VAL A 90 -12.22 0.70 -6.56
N GLU A 91 -12.58 1.32 -7.67
CA GLU A 91 -13.03 0.64 -8.89
C GLU A 91 -11.99 0.80 -9.99
N ILE A 92 -11.64 -0.31 -10.65
CA ILE A 92 -10.71 -0.34 -11.77
C ILE A 92 -11.46 -0.89 -12.97
N ASP A 93 -11.53 -0.11 -14.04
CA ASP A 93 -12.16 -0.46 -15.33
C ASP A 93 -11.06 -0.54 -16.39
N MET A 94 -10.86 -1.74 -16.94
CA MET A 94 -9.85 -2.06 -17.94
C MET A 94 -10.54 -2.36 -19.27
N GLN A 95 -10.11 -1.69 -20.33
CA GLN A 95 -10.61 -1.86 -21.69
C GLN A 95 -9.47 -2.24 -22.62
N ASP A 96 -9.54 -3.46 -23.15
CA ASP A 96 -8.67 -3.90 -24.22
C ASP A 96 -9.11 -3.24 -25.55
N ARG A 97 -8.17 -2.56 -26.20
CA ARG A 97 -8.39 -1.85 -27.47
C ARG A 97 -7.95 -2.66 -28.68
N TYR A 98 -7.41 -3.85 -28.46
CA TYR A 98 -6.89 -4.73 -29.49
C TYR A 98 -7.63 -6.09 -29.54
N GLY A 99 -8.11 -6.55 -28.39
CA GLY A 99 -8.95 -7.73 -28.23
C GLY A 99 -9.98 -7.56 -27.10
N THR A 100 -10.31 -8.65 -26.42
CA THR A 100 -11.19 -8.64 -25.23
C THR A 100 -10.58 -9.35 -24.01
N GLU A 101 -9.42 -10.00 -24.18
CA GLU A 101 -8.76 -10.86 -23.17
C GLU A 101 -8.42 -10.07 -21.89
N LEU A 102 -8.06 -8.79 -22.04
CA LEU A 102 -7.66 -7.91 -20.93
C LEU A 102 -8.78 -7.00 -20.42
N THR A 103 -10.00 -7.16 -20.92
CA THR A 103 -11.14 -6.33 -20.49
C THR A 103 -11.72 -6.83 -19.17
N GLY A 104 -11.77 -5.97 -18.15
CA GLY A 104 -12.18 -6.38 -16.81
C GLY A 104 -12.62 -5.21 -15.93
N LYS A 105 -13.52 -5.48 -14.99
CA LYS A 105 -13.94 -4.52 -13.96
C LYS A 105 -13.73 -5.12 -12.58
N HIS A 106 -12.96 -4.43 -11.75
CA HIS A 106 -12.60 -4.89 -10.41
C HIS A 106 -13.01 -3.84 -9.38
N LYS A 107 -13.48 -4.29 -8.22
CA LYS A 107 -13.88 -3.43 -7.10
C LYS A 107 -13.22 -3.92 -5.83
N PHE A 108 -12.69 -2.98 -5.06
CA PHE A 108 -12.00 -3.25 -3.80
C PHE A 108 -12.50 -2.31 -2.71
N ASP A 109 -12.99 -2.91 -1.63
CA ASP A 109 -13.55 -2.22 -0.47
C ASP A 109 -12.80 -2.60 0.78
N ARG A 110 -12.31 -1.61 1.54
CA ARG A 110 -11.62 -1.89 2.79
C ARG A 110 -11.64 -0.76 3.79
N PHE A 111 -11.80 -1.15 5.05
CA PHE A 111 -11.57 -0.30 6.21
C PHE A 111 -10.21 -0.58 6.87
N ASN A 112 -9.45 0.47 7.12
CA ASN A 112 -8.12 0.47 7.71
C ASN A 112 -8.18 1.19 9.08
N PRO A 113 -8.36 0.45 10.18
CA PRO A 113 -8.39 1.03 11.53
C PRO A 113 -6.99 1.36 12.05
N ALA A 114 -6.91 2.34 12.95
CA ALA A 114 -5.74 2.61 13.76
C ALA A 114 -6.15 3.09 15.17
N ALA A 115 -5.36 2.72 16.16
CA ALA A 115 -5.54 3.16 17.54
C ALA A 115 -4.18 3.30 18.21
N GLY A 116 -4.05 4.26 19.11
CA GLY A 116 -2.82 4.45 19.86
C GLY A 116 -3.06 5.24 21.14
N LEU A 117 -2.00 5.32 21.92
CA LEU A 117 -1.97 6.09 23.14
C LEU A 117 -0.58 6.66 23.36
N THR A 118 -0.53 7.79 24.06
CA THR A 118 0.69 8.43 24.54
C THR A 118 0.50 8.77 26.01
N TYR A 119 1.48 8.40 26.84
CA TYR A 119 1.49 8.67 28.27
C TYR A 119 2.75 9.44 28.66
N ALA A 120 2.57 10.65 29.18
CA ALA A 120 3.62 11.51 29.69
C ALA A 120 3.93 11.16 31.16
N PHE A 121 4.98 10.39 31.41
CA PHE A 121 5.44 10.10 32.77
C PHE A 121 6.02 11.37 33.43
N MET A 122 6.85 12.08 32.66
CA MET A 122 7.48 13.35 33.00
C MET A 122 7.67 14.15 31.70
N PRO A 123 7.87 15.47 31.73
CA PRO A 123 8.17 16.25 30.52
C PRO A 123 9.33 15.68 29.69
N GLU A 124 10.29 15.04 30.36
CA GLU A 124 11.48 14.45 29.79
C GLU A 124 11.28 13.01 29.30
N ILE A 125 10.18 12.34 29.67
CA ILE A 125 9.94 10.92 29.37
C ILE A 125 8.46 10.67 29.03
N ASN A 126 8.22 10.34 27.76
CA ASN A 126 6.89 9.99 27.24
C ASN A 126 6.92 8.58 26.68
N PHE A 127 5.90 7.80 27.00
CA PHE A 127 5.64 6.51 26.41
C PHE A 127 4.60 6.62 25.30
N TYR A 128 4.73 5.83 24.26
CA TYR A 128 3.73 5.70 23.23
C TYR A 128 3.56 4.25 22.81
N GLY A 129 2.35 3.92 22.38
CA GLY A 129 2.02 2.62 21.83
C GLY A 129 0.89 2.74 20.83
N GLY A 130 0.93 1.94 19.76
CA GLY A 130 -0.05 2.03 18.69
C GLY A 130 -0.19 0.78 17.86
N TYR A 131 -1.37 0.67 17.25
CA TYR A 131 -1.75 -0.31 16.27
C TYR A 131 -2.32 0.40 15.04
N SER A 132 -1.95 -0.04 13.84
CA SER A 132 -2.57 0.46 12.61
C SER A 132 -2.63 -0.63 11.55
N GLU A 133 -3.68 -0.58 10.75
CA GLU A 133 -3.79 -1.32 9.50
C GLU A 133 -3.63 -0.39 8.31
N SER A 134 -2.93 -0.83 7.28
CA SER A 134 -2.88 -0.16 5.98
C SER A 134 -3.10 -1.16 4.87
N SER A 135 -3.49 -0.66 3.69
CA SER A 135 -3.74 -1.54 2.55
C SER A 135 -3.34 -0.94 1.22
N ARG A 136 -3.00 -1.82 0.27
CA ARG A 136 -2.66 -1.46 -1.12
C ARG A 136 -3.55 -2.22 -2.09
N VAL A 137 -4.30 -1.48 -2.91
CA VAL A 137 -5.07 -2.06 -4.04
C VAL A 137 -4.10 -2.51 -5.13
N PRO A 138 -4.29 -3.72 -5.72
CA PRO A 138 -3.50 -4.18 -6.85
C PRO A 138 -3.53 -3.18 -8.01
N THR A 139 -2.42 -3.09 -8.74
CA THR A 139 -2.32 -2.25 -9.93
C THR A 139 -2.97 -2.95 -11.13
N PRO A 140 -3.45 -2.19 -12.14
CA PRO A 140 -4.00 -2.78 -13.37
C PRO A 140 -3.03 -3.73 -14.09
N MET A 141 -1.72 -3.44 -14.01
CA MET A 141 -0.67 -4.31 -14.56
C MET A 141 -0.49 -5.62 -13.77
N GLU A 142 -0.83 -5.63 -12.48
CA GLU A 142 -0.90 -6.86 -11.69
C GLU A 142 -2.18 -7.64 -12.05
N LEU A 143 -3.30 -6.99 -12.37
CA LEU A 143 -4.57 -7.66 -12.70
C LEU A 143 -4.64 -8.24 -14.12
N SER A 144 -3.73 -7.87 -15.02
CA SER A 144 -3.80 -8.20 -16.46
C SER A 144 -3.38 -9.63 -16.83
N CYS A 145 -3.11 -10.52 -15.86
CA CYS A 145 -2.60 -11.87 -16.11
C CYS A 145 -3.15 -12.91 -15.13
N ALA A 146 -4.48 -12.91 -14.93
CA ALA A 146 -5.19 -13.72 -13.92
C ALA A 146 -5.80 -15.03 -14.43
N ASP A 147 -5.43 -15.47 -15.63
CA ASP A 147 -5.87 -16.75 -16.18
C ASP A 147 -4.74 -17.79 -16.11
N PRO A 148 -4.85 -18.84 -15.26
CA PRO A 148 -3.86 -19.89 -15.16
C PRO A 148 -3.75 -20.78 -16.41
N ASP A 149 -4.71 -20.71 -17.33
CA ASP A 149 -4.74 -21.50 -18.57
C ASP A 149 -4.23 -20.72 -19.81
N ASP A 150 -3.94 -19.41 -19.69
CA ASP A 150 -3.43 -18.57 -20.79
C ASP A 150 -2.11 -17.85 -20.41
N PRO A 151 -0.95 -18.29 -20.93
CA PRO A 151 0.36 -17.75 -20.54
C PRO A 151 0.50 -16.26 -20.95
N CYS A 152 0.74 -15.40 -19.96
CA CYS A 152 0.70 -13.96 -20.16
C CYS A 152 1.74 -13.45 -21.16
N LYS A 153 1.28 -12.61 -22.10
CA LYS A 153 2.06 -12.05 -23.22
C LYS A 153 2.94 -10.85 -22.84
N LEU A 154 2.93 -10.43 -21.57
CA LEU A 154 3.79 -9.37 -21.04
C LEU A 154 5.18 -9.94 -20.67
N PRO A 155 6.28 -9.19 -20.88
CA PRO A 155 7.62 -9.68 -20.59
C PRO A 155 7.77 -10.01 -19.10
N ASN A 156 7.67 -11.31 -18.78
CA ASN A 156 8.29 -12.07 -17.68
C ASN A 156 8.51 -11.40 -16.31
N ALA A 157 7.66 -10.47 -15.91
CA ALA A 157 7.69 -9.92 -14.56
C ALA A 157 6.32 -9.82 -13.88
N PHE A 158 5.20 -10.21 -14.52
CA PHE A 158 3.88 -9.94 -13.97
C PHE A 158 2.86 -10.98 -14.48
N ILE A 159 2.81 -12.17 -13.88
CA ILE A 159 1.64 -13.07 -13.96
C ILE A 159 1.02 -13.06 -12.56
N ALA A 160 -0.23 -12.60 -12.42
CA ALA A 160 -0.90 -12.57 -11.12
C ALA A 160 -2.20 -13.37 -11.22
N ASP A 161 -2.21 -14.52 -10.54
CA ASP A 161 -3.22 -15.57 -10.49
C ASP A 161 -4.53 -15.09 -9.76
N PRO A 162 -5.53 -15.93 -9.43
CA PRO A 162 -6.97 -15.57 -9.32
C PRO A 162 -7.28 -14.47 -8.28
N PRO A 163 -8.49 -13.84 -8.30
CA PRO A 163 -8.74 -12.48 -7.79
C PRO A 163 -7.97 -12.14 -6.53
N LEU A 164 -6.89 -11.35 -6.68
CA LEU A 164 -6.01 -11.03 -5.57
C LEU A 164 -6.73 -10.19 -4.52
N ASP A 165 -6.80 -10.74 -3.31
CA ASP A 165 -7.19 -10.00 -2.11
C ASP A 165 -6.23 -8.83 -1.87
N GLN A 166 -6.77 -7.70 -1.42
CA GLN A 166 -5.99 -6.50 -1.10
C GLN A 166 -4.90 -6.79 -0.05
N VAL A 167 -3.68 -6.30 -0.28
CA VAL A 167 -2.53 -6.42 0.66
C VAL A 167 -2.83 -5.64 1.94
N VAL A 168 -2.58 -6.24 3.12
CA VAL A 168 -2.87 -5.63 4.43
C VAL A 168 -1.65 -5.66 5.34
N ALA A 169 -1.08 -4.50 5.65
CA ALA A 169 -0.05 -4.40 6.67
C ALA A 169 -0.66 -4.08 8.03
N LYS A 170 -0.41 -4.93 9.02
CA LYS A 170 -0.76 -4.69 10.43
C LYS A 170 0.48 -4.32 11.20
N SER A 171 0.55 -3.08 11.71
CA SER A 171 1.70 -2.54 12.42
C SER A 171 1.40 -2.37 13.89
N TRP A 172 2.32 -2.83 14.73
CA TRP A 172 2.36 -2.57 16.17
C TRP A 172 3.64 -1.82 16.48
N GLU A 173 3.53 -0.75 17.25
CA GLU A 173 4.69 0.04 17.68
C GLU A 173 4.54 0.38 19.16
N VAL A 174 5.66 0.34 19.87
CA VAL A 174 5.74 0.74 21.26
C VAL A 174 7.11 1.35 21.53
N GLY A 175 7.16 2.42 22.31
CA GLY A 175 8.43 3.08 22.58
C GLY A 175 8.35 4.16 23.64
N PHE A 176 9.52 4.70 23.93
CA PHE A 176 9.72 5.83 24.82
C PHE A 176 10.47 6.92 24.09
N ARG A 177 10.08 8.17 24.30
CA ARG A 177 10.74 9.34 23.71
C ARG A 177 10.80 10.48 24.71
N GLY A 178 11.80 11.33 24.58
CA GLY A 178 12.03 12.36 25.57
C GLY A 178 13.07 13.37 25.18
N HIS A 179 13.17 14.42 25.99
CA HIS A 179 14.26 15.38 25.91
C HIS A 179 14.76 15.73 27.30
N PHE A 180 16.07 15.71 27.50
CA PHE A 180 16.69 16.22 28.72
C PHE A 180 17.21 17.64 28.44
N ALA A 181 16.70 18.60 29.19
CA ALA A 181 17.23 19.96 29.20
C ALA A 181 18.41 20.05 30.19
N ASN A 182 19.39 20.90 29.91
CA ASN A 182 20.56 21.18 30.76
C ASN A 182 21.57 20.02 30.90
N VAL A 183 21.69 19.17 29.88
CA VAL A 183 22.80 18.20 29.80
C VAL A 183 23.93 18.84 29.01
N LEU A 184 25.08 19.10 29.65
CA LEU A 184 26.27 19.71 29.02
C LEU A 184 25.96 21.06 28.34
N ASP A 185 25.18 21.93 28.98
CA ASP A 185 24.67 23.21 28.42
C ASP A 185 23.87 23.06 27.10
N GLY A 186 23.34 21.86 26.83
CA GLY A 186 22.55 21.55 25.65
C GLY A 186 21.23 20.82 25.95
N VAL A 187 20.49 20.55 24.88
CA VAL A 187 19.27 19.71 24.91
C VAL A 187 19.61 18.38 24.25
N VAL A 188 19.41 17.29 24.98
CA VAL A 188 19.58 15.93 24.45
C VAL A 188 18.20 15.35 24.18
N GLN A 189 17.90 15.06 22.91
CA GLN A 189 16.69 14.35 22.50
C GLN A 189 16.99 12.85 22.32
N TRP A 190 16.09 12.00 22.79
CA TRP A 190 16.24 10.56 22.67
C TRP A 190 14.91 9.88 22.32
N ASN A 191 15.00 8.74 21.65
CA ASN A 191 13.89 7.87 21.33
C ASN A 191 14.39 6.44 21.41
N LEU A 192 13.60 5.56 22.00
CA LEU A 192 13.80 4.13 22.04
C LEU A 192 12.49 3.47 21.64
N GLY A 193 12.46 2.92 20.44
CA GLY A 193 11.26 2.33 19.85
C GLY A 193 11.45 0.88 19.47
N TYR A 194 10.38 0.11 19.57
CA TYR A 194 10.25 -1.21 18.98
C TYR A 194 9.02 -1.23 18.08
N PHE A 195 9.20 -1.67 16.84
CA PHE A 195 8.09 -1.85 15.91
C PHE A 195 8.07 -3.27 15.35
N ASN A 196 6.85 -3.74 15.09
CA ASN A 196 6.55 -5.02 14.48
C ASN A 196 5.41 -4.84 13.49
N THR A 197 5.75 -4.85 12.20
CA THR A 197 4.79 -4.81 11.10
C THR A 197 4.68 -6.19 10.47
N THR A 198 3.48 -6.75 10.49
CA THR A 198 3.16 -8.00 9.80
C THR A 198 2.30 -7.70 8.59
N ASN A 199 2.88 -7.85 7.40
CA ASN A 199 2.13 -7.80 6.15
C ASN A 199 1.41 -9.13 5.94
N HIS A 200 0.11 -9.06 5.67
CA HIS A 200 -0.72 -10.19 5.27
C HIS A 200 -1.08 -9.96 3.79
N ASN A 201 -0.93 -11.01 2.97
CA ASN A 201 -1.09 -10.97 1.51
C ASN A 201 -0.04 -10.10 0.82
N ASP A 202 1.24 -10.28 1.15
CA ASP A 202 2.34 -9.57 0.47
C ASP A 202 2.54 -10.18 -0.93
N ILE A 203 2.42 -9.37 -1.98
CA ILE A 203 2.72 -9.76 -3.35
C ILE A 203 4.23 -9.68 -3.51
N ILE A 204 4.91 -10.80 -3.34
CA ILE A 204 6.35 -10.91 -3.54
C ILE A 204 6.58 -11.54 -4.91
N PHE A 205 7.20 -10.80 -5.82
CA PHE A 205 7.68 -11.34 -7.09
C PHE A 205 8.77 -12.38 -6.83
N GLN A 206 8.48 -13.64 -7.13
CA GLN A 206 9.48 -14.70 -7.17
C GLN A 206 9.79 -15.05 -8.63
N SER A 207 11.07 -15.00 -9.03
CA SER A 207 11.47 -15.52 -10.33
C SER A 207 11.51 -17.05 -10.26
N ALA A 208 10.56 -17.73 -10.88
CA ALA A 208 10.70 -19.15 -11.16
C ALA A 208 11.77 -19.31 -12.26
N GLY A 209 12.77 -20.15 -12.01
CA GLY A 209 14.03 -20.26 -12.76
C GLY A 209 13.96 -20.73 -14.22
N THR A 210 12.84 -20.54 -14.93
CA THR A 210 12.68 -20.81 -16.36
C THR A 210 11.66 -19.85 -16.95
N ALA A 211 12.12 -18.73 -17.51
CA ALA A 211 11.45 -17.84 -18.46
C ALA A 211 9.94 -17.58 -18.29
N ASN A 212 9.41 -17.65 -17.06
CA ASN A 212 8.05 -17.33 -16.64
C ASN A 212 8.15 -16.93 -15.16
N SER A 213 7.64 -15.77 -14.78
CA SER A 213 7.54 -15.34 -13.38
C SER A 213 6.07 -15.32 -12.97
N ALA A 214 5.75 -16.09 -11.92
CA ALA A 214 4.45 -16.06 -11.28
C ALA A 214 4.57 -15.24 -9.99
N GLY A 215 3.75 -14.19 -9.85
CA GLY A 215 3.56 -13.49 -8.60
C GLY A 215 2.57 -14.29 -7.75
N ASP A 216 3.07 -14.96 -6.73
CA ASP A 216 2.24 -15.69 -5.77
C ASP A 216 2.03 -14.83 -4.51
N ASN A 217 0.91 -15.02 -3.81
CA ASN A 217 0.69 -14.45 -2.48
C ASN A 217 1.56 -15.22 -1.48
N VAL A 218 2.85 -14.90 -1.42
CA VAL A 218 3.80 -15.63 -0.57
C VAL A 218 3.70 -15.15 0.88
N GLY A 219 2.65 -15.59 1.56
CA GLY A 219 2.58 -15.64 3.02
C GLY A 219 2.72 -14.31 3.77
N LYS A 220 3.02 -14.44 5.08
CA LYS A 220 3.15 -13.32 6.02
C LYS A 220 4.58 -12.77 5.98
N THR A 221 4.78 -11.57 5.44
CA THR A 221 6.06 -10.86 5.60
C THR A 221 6.08 -10.13 6.93
N LYS A 222 7.00 -10.50 7.82
CA LYS A 222 7.18 -9.82 9.11
C LYS A 222 8.40 -8.90 9.04
N ARG A 223 8.23 -7.62 9.33
CA ARG A 223 9.32 -6.65 9.50
C ARG A 223 9.35 -6.22 10.97
N GLN A 224 10.50 -6.36 11.61
CA GLN A 224 10.71 -5.97 13.00
C GLN A 224 12.00 -5.18 13.11
N GLY A 225 12.02 -4.18 13.98
CA GLY A 225 13.21 -3.38 14.22
C GLY A 225 13.13 -2.64 15.55
N SER A 226 14.29 -2.15 15.98
CA SER A 226 14.43 -1.26 17.13
C SER A 226 15.29 -0.07 16.74
N SER A 227 14.97 1.10 17.27
CA SER A 227 15.69 2.36 17.02
C SER A 227 15.91 3.11 18.31
#